data_AF-A0A835SQB9-F1
#
_entry.id   AF-A0A835SQB9-F1
#
_cell.length_a   1.000
_cell.length_b   1.000
_cell.length_c   1.000
_cell.angle_alpha   90.00
_cell.angle_beta   90.00
_cell.angle_gamma   90.00
#
_symmetry.space_group_name_H-M   'P 1'
#
loop_
_entity.id
_entity.type
_entity.pdbx_description
1 polymer ?
#
loop_
_entity_poly.entity_id
_entity_poly.type
_entity_poly.pdbx_seq_one_letter_code
_entity_poly.pdbx_strand_id
1 'polypeptide(L)'
;MLKLRPAPTADGSPPRNTLEGRKAPEELIKALDGGMNPDEYLRETFRAAKRDNQISKGKAEALQLLFANLLAEATATFPVEAAEYKKLLGLE
;
A
#
# COMPACT_ATOMS: atom_id res chain seq x y z
N MET A 1 -6.77 28.56 26.60
CA MET A 1 -5.99 27.32 26.44
C MET A 1 -5.76 26.68 27.82
N LEU A 2 -6.76 25.98 28.36
CA LEU A 2 -6.65 25.27 29.63
C LEU A 2 -5.94 23.93 29.37
N LYS A 3 -4.63 23.86 29.62
CA LYS A 3 -3.92 22.58 29.73
C LYS A 3 -4.42 21.88 31.00
N LEU A 4 -5.41 21.00 30.87
CA LEU A 4 -5.76 20.05 31.91
C LEU A 4 -4.52 19.21 32.20
N ARG A 5 -3.88 19.46 33.34
CA ARG A 5 -2.80 18.60 33.84
C ARG A 5 -3.40 17.21 34.07
N PRO A 6 -2.82 16.14 33.51
CA PRO A 6 -3.32 14.79 33.77
C PRO A 6 -3.17 14.48 35.26
N ALA A 7 -4.20 13.86 35.84
CA ALA A 7 -4.19 13.44 37.24
C ALA A 7 -3.07 12.41 37.49
N PRO A 8 -2.32 12.51 38.59
CA PRO A 8 -1.32 11.51 38.93
C PRO A 8 -2.00 10.17 39.19
N THR A 9 -1.33 9.08 38.80
CA THR A 9 -1.74 7.72 39.16
C THR A 9 -1.66 7.53 40.68
N ALA A 10 -2.40 6.57 41.23
CA ALA A 10 -2.50 6.35 42.68
C ALA A 10 -1.16 6.07 43.40
N ASP A 11 -0.10 5.78 42.64
CA ASP A 11 1.27 5.53 43.08
C ASP A 11 2.20 6.76 42.96
N GLY A 12 1.69 7.92 42.52
CA GLY A 12 2.47 9.15 42.34
C GLY A 12 3.41 9.13 41.13
N SER A 13 3.37 8.08 40.30
CA SER A 13 4.14 8.04 39.06
C SER A 13 3.55 8.98 37.99
N PRO A 14 4.37 9.58 37.10
CA PRO A 14 3.83 10.33 35.98
C PRO A 14 2.97 9.40 35.11
N PRO A 15 1.84 9.88 34.57
CA PRO A 15 1.00 9.05 33.71
C PRO A 15 1.85 8.50 32.58
N ARG A 16 1.94 7.16 32.47
CA ARG A 16 2.67 6.51 31.38
C ARG A 16 2.11 7.00 30.05
N ASN A 17 2.84 7.87 29.37
CA ASN A 17 2.51 8.30 28.03
C ASN A 17 2.86 7.15 27.07
N THR A 18 1.89 6.26 26.83
CA THR A 18 2.05 5.08 25.96
C THR A 18 2.31 5.43 24.49
N LEU A 19 2.31 6.73 24.15
CA LEU A 19 2.56 7.27 22.82
C LEU A 19 3.96 7.88 22.67
N GLU A 20 4.80 7.91 23.72
CA GLU A 20 6.19 8.36 23.58
C GLU A 20 6.94 7.51 22.53
N GLY A 21 7.45 8.18 21.49
CA GLY A 21 8.20 7.56 20.40
C GLY A 21 7.36 7.06 19.20
N ARG A 22 6.04 7.16 19.22
CA ARG A 22 5.19 6.75 18.08
C ARG A 22 4.93 7.93 17.14
N LYS A 23 5.27 7.78 15.85
CA LYS A 23 4.91 8.74 14.80
C LYS A 23 3.53 8.42 14.26
N ALA A 24 2.62 9.39 14.31
CA ALA A 24 1.31 9.31 13.68
C ALA A 24 1.36 9.95 12.28
N PRO A 25 0.63 9.42 11.28
CA PRO A 25 0.47 10.08 9.99
C PRO A 25 -0.16 11.46 10.16
N GLU A 26 0.34 12.47 9.45
CA GLU A 26 -0.22 13.84 9.51
C GLU A 26 -1.69 13.88 9.09
N GLU A 27 -2.09 13.02 8.15
CA GLU A 27 -3.47 12.91 7.70
C GLU A 27 -4.41 12.39 8.78
N LEU A 28 -3.95 11.47 9.64
CA LEU A 28 -4.73 11.01 10.79
C LEU A 28 -4.95 12.16 11.78
N ILE A 29 -3.92 12.98 12.01
CA ILE A 29 -4.02 14.14 12.91
C ILE A 29 -5.04 15.15 12.34
N LYS A 30 -4.98 15.45 11.04
CA LYS A 30 -5.96 16.32 10.38
C LYS A 30 -7.38 15.77 10.43
N ALA A 31 -7.54 14.45 10.27
CA ALA A 31 -8.84 13.80 10.38
C ALA A 31 -9.42 13.90 11.79
N LEU A 32 -8.58 13.68 12.81
CA LEU A 32 -8.94 13.86 14.22
C LEU A 32 -9.36 15.31 14.53
N ASP A 33 -8.59 16.28 14.07
CA ASP A 33 -8.91 17.71 14.24
C ASP A 33 -10.23 18.08 13.54
N GLY A 34 -10.55 17.42 12.42
CA GLY A 34 -11.83 17.53 11.72
C GLY A 34 -13.01 16.82 12.39
N GLY A 35 -12.80 16.14 13.52
CA GLY A 35 -13.84 15.40 14.25
C GLY A 35 -14.14 14.01 13.70
N MET A 36 -13.32 13.47 12.79
CA MET A 36 -13.44 12.10 12.29
C MET A 36 -12.98 11.08 13.36
N ASN A 37 -13.67 9.94 13.42
CA ASN A 37 -13.23 8.83 14.26
C ASN A 37 -11.91 8.22 13.71
N PRO A 38 -10.84 8.08 14.52
CA PRO A 38 -9.58 7.51 14.07
C PRO A 38 -9.70 6.06 13.54
N ASP A 39 -10.64 5.27 14.07
CA ASP A 39 -10.90 3.90 13.59
C ASP A 39 -11.48 3.89 12.17
N GLU A 40 -12.28 4.91 11.84
CA GLU A 40 -12.83 5.07 10.50
C GLU A 40 -11.73 5.43 9.51
N TYR A 41 -10.84 6.36 9.85
CA TYR A 41 -9.65 6.67 9.04
C TYR A 41 -8.80 5.41 8.78
N LEU A 42 -8.55 4.61 9.81
CA LEU A 42 -7.77 3.38 9.69
C LEU A 42 -8.45 2.40 8.72
N ARG A 43 -9.78 2.21 8.87
CA ARG A 43 -10.57 1.32 8.02
C ARG A 43 -10.52 1.76 6.55
N GLU A 44 -10.66 3.05 6.28
CA GLU A 44 -10.62 3.59 4.92
C GLU A 44 -9.23 3.46 4.30
N THR A 45 -8.19 3.81 5.06
CA THR A 45 -6.80 3.69 4.62
C THR A 45 -6.45 2.25 4.27
N PHE A 46 -6.84 1.29 5.11
CA PHE A 46 -6.60 -0.13 4.84
C PHE A 46 -7.37 -0.64 3.63
N ARG A 47 -8.64 -0.22 3.47
CA ARG A 47 -9.44 -0.54 2.28
C ARG A 47 -8.81 0.03 1.02
N ALA A 48 -8.28 1.25 1.06
CA ALA A 48 -7.59 1.88 -0.06
C ALA A 48 -6.33 1.11 -0.44
N ALA A 49 -5.46 0.81 0.53
CA ALA A 49 -4.25 0.02 0.29
C ALA A 49 -4.56 -1.35 -0.33
N LYS A 50 -5.59 -2.04 0.17
CA LYS A 50 -6.03 -3.33 -0.41
C LYS A 50 -6.49 -3.17 -1.86
N ARG A 51 -7.28 -2.14 -2.16
CA ARG A 51 -7.77 -1.85 -3.51
C ARG A 51 -6.61 -1.60 -4.47
N ASP A 52 -5.66 -0.76 -4.06
CA ASP A 52 -4.56 -0.32 -4.92
C ASP A 52 -3.58 -1.47 -5.20
N ASN A 53 -3.37 -2.34 -4.22
CA ASN A 53 -2.63 -3.59 -4.42
C ASN A 53 -3.30 -4.51 -5.44
N GLN A 54 -4.63 -4.66 -5.38
CA GLN A 54 -5.36 -5.49 -6.35
C GLN A 54 -5.32 -4.89 -7.75
N ILE A 55 -5.47 -3.57 -7.87
CA ILE A 55 -5.34 -2.86 -9.15
C ILE A 55 -3.93 -3.06 -9.72
N SER A 56 -2.89 -2.90 -8.90
CA SER A 56 -1.51 -3.05 -9.34
C SER A 56 -1.21 -4.48 -9.78
N LYS A 57 -1.69 -5.48 -9.02
CA LYS A 57 -1.60 -6.88 -9.38
C LYS A 57 -2.31 -7.17 -10.70
N GLY A 58 -3.56 -6.74 -10.86
CA GLY A 58 -4.32 -6.96 -12.09
C GLY A 58 -3.69 -6.30 -13.31
N LYS A 59 -3.10 -5.11 -13.16
CA LYS A 59 -2.32 -4.45 -14.23
C LYS A 59 -1.10 -5.27 -14.63
N ALA A 60 -0.34 -5.80 -13.66
CA ALA A 60 0.83 -6.63 -13.93
C ALA A 60 0.44 -7.93 -14.65
N GLU A 61 -0.63 -8.60 -14.20
CA GLU A 61 -1.16 -9.82 -14.83
C GLU A 61 -1.65 -9.54 -16.26
N ALA A 62 -2.36 -8.43 -16.48
CA ALA A 62 -2.83 -8.05 -17.80
C ALA A 62 -1.68 -7.76 -18.78
N LEU A 63 -0.61 -7.10 -18.32
CA LEU A 63 0.59 -6.87 -19.12
C LEU A 63 1.29 -8.18 -19.46
N GLN A 64 1.45 -9.09 -18.49
CA GLN A 64 2.04 -10.41 -18.74
C GLN A 64 1.24 -11.19 -19.79
N LEU A 65 -0.10 -11.17 -19.69
CA LEU A 65 -0.97 -11.83 -20.65
C LEU A 65 -0.86 -11.20 -22.05
N LEU A 66 -0.80 -9.87 -22.12
CA LEU A 66 -0.61 -9.15 -23.39
C LEU A 66 0.72 -9.56 -24.05
N PHE A 67 1.82 -9.56 -23.30
CA PHE A 67 3.12 -9.98 -23.82
C PHE A 67 3.11 -11.44 -24.28
N ALA A 68 2.48 -12.34 -23.53
CA ALA A 68 2.35 -13.74 -23.92
C ALA A 68 1.57 -13.90 -25.24
N ASN A 69 0.44 -13.20 -25.39
CA ASN A 69 -0.38 -13.25 -26.59
C ASN A 69 0.37 -12.68 -27.81
N LEU A 70 0.98 -11.51 -27.68
CA LEU A 70 1.78 -10.90 -28.76
C LEU A 70 2.94 -11.80 -29.17
N LEU A 71 3.62 -12.43 -28.21
CA LEU A 71 4.72 -13.33 -28.49
C LEU A 71 4.25 -14.62 -29.16
N ALA A 72 3.06 -15.12 -28.84
CA ALA A 72 2.45 -16.26 -29.52
C ALA A 72 2.12 -15.91 -31.00
N GLU A 73 1.50 -14.76 -31.24
CA GLU A 73 1.20 -14.26 -32.60
C GLU A 73 2.48 -14.00 -33.41
N ALA A 74 3.50 -13.40 -32.78
CA ALA A 74 4.80 -13.18 -33.39
C ALA A 74 5.51 -14.51 -33.71
N THR A 75 5.43 -15.51 -32.83
CA THR A 75 6.01 -16.84 -33.08
C THR A 75 5.37 -17.51 -34.31
N ALA A 76 4.06 -17.31 -34.52
CA ALA A 76 3.37 -17.87 -35.68
C ALA A 76 3.73 -17.15 -37.00
N THR A 77 4.01 -15.85 -36.96
CA THR A 77 4.23 -15.02 -38.16
C THR A 77 5.72 -14.88 -38.50
N PHE A 78 6.59 -14.78 -37.49
CA PHE A 78 8.03 -14.50 -37.58
C PHE A 78 8.81 -15.44 -36.64
N PRO A 79 8.93 -16.73 -37.00
CA PRO A 79 9.44 -17.76 -36.08
C PRO A 79 10.93 -17.61 -35.74
N VAL A 80 11.74 -17.03 -36.63
CA VAL A 80 13.19 -16.89 -36.43
C VAL A 80 13.47 -15.75 -35.45
N GLU A 81 12.87 -14.59 -35.70
CA GLU A 81 12.98 -13.39 -34.88
C GLU A 81 12.38 -13.62 -33.48
N ALA A 82 11.27 -14.34 -33.39
CA ALA A 82 10.67 -14.72 -32.10
C ALA A 82 11.57 -15.66 -31.30
N ALA A 83 12.32 -16.56 -31.96
CA ALA A 83 13.27 -17.44 -31.28
C ALA A 83 14.49 -16.66 -30.74
N GLU A 84 14.98 -15.66 -31.48
CA GLU A 84 16.04 -14.76 -31.00
C GLU A 84 15.56 -13.92 -29.81
N TYR A 85 14.34 -13.39 -29.86
CA TYR A 85 13.74 -12.64 -28.76
C TYR A 85 13.57 -13.48 -27.48
N LYS A 86 13.15 -14.74 -27.59
CA LYS A 86 13.05 -15.68 -26.46
C LYS A 86 14.41 -15.94 -25.81
N LYS A 87 15.47 -16.12 -26.62
CA LYS A 87 16.85 -16.27 -26.12
C LYS A 87 17.32 -15.06 -25.34
N LEU A 88 17.03 -13.84 -25.82
CA LEU A 88 17.37 -12.60 -25.12
C LEU A 88 16.69 -12.48 -23.74
N LEU A 89 15.47 -13.00 -23.61
CA LEU A 89 14.72 -13.01 -22.35
C LEU A 89 15.10 -14.17 -21.41
N GLY A 90 16.00 -15.07 -21.82
CA GLY A 90 16.32 -16.28 -21.06
C GLY A 90 15.14 -17.25 -20.93
N LEU A 91 14.17 -17.15 -21.83
CA LEU A 91 13.04 -18.06 -21.94
C LEU A 91 13.43 -19.18 -22.92
N GLU A 92 14.32 -20.08 -22.49
CA GLU A 92 14.65 -21.32 -23.23
C GLU A 92 13.64 -22.44 -22.95
#